data_AF-A0AAU5WJ29-F1
#
_entry.id   AF-A0AAU5WJ29-F1
#
_cell.length_a   1.000
_cell.length_b   1.000
_cell.length_c   1.000
_cell.angle_alpha   90.00
_cell.angle_beta   90.00
_cell.angle_gamma   90.00
#
_symmetry.space_group_name_H-M   'P 1'
#
loop_
_entity.id
_entity.type
_entity.pdbx_description
1 polymer ?
#
loop_
_entity_poly.entity_id
_entity_poly.type
_entity_poly.pdbx_seq_one_letter_code
_entity_poly.pdbx_strand_id
1 'polypeptide(L)'
;MTRFDPPTRDPNPGTGTGEGGFGHDPLTAGLAALATDAPAALLDRIAARRVQVPGPLDGLHVAFTDHGVAFVRAGVDEREFAAEFRARFARPLLPAGRTPAGLLPALRSGRLGGLRLDLRGLSEFEAAVLRATATIPRGQTRPYAWVARQAGRPKAVRAAGSALGRNPVPLLIPCHRVTRSDGSPGQYVFGASAKEGLLRAEDVDLDAVAGFAREGVFFLGSDTTGIVCYPTCGDARRITPAHRRGFRTVAAAEAAGYRPCLRCRPGLAVPA
;
A
#
# COMPACT_ATOMS: atom_id res chain seq x y z
N MET A 1 30.44 -32.95 -40.51
CA MET A 1 29.48 -33.10 -39.39
C MET A 1 28.47 -31.98 -39.47
N THR A 2 27.38 -32.31 -40.17
CA THR A 2 26.02 -31.76 -40.21
C THR A 2 25.75 -30.32 -39.75
N ARG A 3 25.59 -29.43 -40.74
CA ARG A 3 24.75 -28.22 -40.69
C ARG A 3 23.28 -28.64 -40.76
N PHE A 4 22.43 -27.97 -39.99
CA PHE A 4 20.98 -28.18 -39.99
C PHE A 4 20.35 -27.00 -40.75
N ASP A 5 19.91 -27.24 -41.99
CA ASP A 5 19.14 -26.28 -42.78
C ASP A 5 17.66 -26.29 -42.34
N PRO A 6 16.98 -25.13 -42.33
CA PRO A 6 15.58 -25.04 -41.95
C PRO A 6 14.66 -25.56 -43.07
N PRO A 7 13.53 -26.22 -42.74
CA PRO A 7 12.62 -26.74 -43.75
C PRO A 7 11.86 -25.62 -44.47
N THR A 8 11.85 -25.73 -45.79
CA THR A 8 11.07 -24.97 -46.75
C THR A 8 9.56 -25.18 -46.55
N ARG A 9 8.79 -24.10 -46.67
CA ARG A 9 7.33 -24.14 -46.81
C ARG A 9 6.96 -24.79 -48.13
N ASP A 10 6.08 -25.78 -48.09
CA ASP A 10 5.30 -26.23 -49.24
C ASP A 10 3.79 -26.15 -48.94
N PRO A 11 2.96 -26.05 -49.99
CA PRO A 11 1.74 -25.26 -49.96
C PRO A 11 0.52 -26.03 -49.45
N ASN A 12 -0.41 -25.25 -48.92
CA ASN A 12 -1.78 -25.61 -48.54
C ASN A 12 -2.51 -26.42 -49.62
N PRO A 13 -3.08 -27.59 -49.28
CA PRO A 13 -4.19 -28.16 -50.02
C PRO A 13 -5.44 -28.25 -49.13
N GLY A 14 -6.52 -27.64 -49.60
CA GLY A 14 -7.85 -28.20 -49.38
C GLY A 14 -8.63 -27.64 -48.19
N THR A 15 -9.61 -26.81 -48.55
CA THR A 15 -10.86 -26.61 -47.83
C THR A 15 -11.48 -27.96 -47.41
N GLY A 16 -11.35 -28.29 -46.12
CA GLY A 16 -12.08 -29.36 -45.46
C GLY A 16 -12.83 -28.78 -44.27
N THR A 17 -14.15 -28.75 -44.35
CA THR A 17 -15.05 -28.52 -43.21
C THR A 17 -14.92 -29.70 -42.25
N GLY A 18 -13.93 -29.62 -41.36
CA GLY A 18 -13.75 -30.55 -40.24
C GLY A 18 -14.16 -29.86 -38.95
N GLU A 19 -15.31 -30.24 -38.42
CA GLU A 19 -15.69 -29.97 -37.04
C GLU A 19 -14.61 -30.55 -36.12
N GLY A 20 -13.67 -29.71 -35.69
CA GLY A 20 -12.64 -30.05 -34.71
C GLY A 20 -13.28 -30.19 -33.33
N GLY A 21 -13.93 -31.32 -33.10
CA GLY A 21 -14.37 -31.72 -31.77
C GLY A 21 -13.16 -31.76 -30.83
N PHE A 22 -13.21 -30.94 -29.78
CA PHE A 22 -12.35 -31.10 -28.62
C PHE A 22 -12.67 -32.47 -28.01
N GLY A 23 -11.94 -33.51 -28.45
CA GLY A 23 -12.05 -34.85 -27.92
C GLY A 23 -11.94 -34.77 -26.40
N HIS A 24 -12.96 -35.28 -25.71
CA HIS A 24 -13.00 -35.37 -24.26
C HIS A 24 -11.75 -36.10 -23.78
N ASP A 25 -10.81 -35.38 -23.16
CA ASP A 25 -9.65 -36.01 -22.54
C ASP A 25 -10.16 -37.02 -21.49
N PRO A 26 -9.92 -38.32 -21.66
CA PRO A 26 -10.45 -39.36 -20.78
C PRO A 26 -9.96 -39.19 -19.33
N LEU A 27 -8.80 -38.53 -19.13
CA LEU A 27 -8.32 -38.18 -17.81
C LEU A 27 -9.15 -37.04 -17.21
N THR A 28 -9.42 -35.98 -17.95
CA THR A 28 -10.32 -34.89 -17.54
C THR A 28 -11.74 -35.42 -17.26
N ALA A 29 -12.27 -36.31 -18.10
CA ALA A 29 -13.59 -36.93 -17.89
C ALA A 29 -13.60 -37.86 -16.66
N GLY A 30 -12.55 -38.67 -16.47
CA GLY A 30 -12.40 -39.52 -15.29
C GLY A 30 -12.27 -38.74 -13.99
N LEU A 31 -11.55 -37.62 -14.00
CA LEU A 31 -11.46 -36.69 -12.86
C LEU A 31 -12.80 -35.99 -12.59
N ALA A 32 -13.52 -35.57 -13.63
CA ALA A 32 -14.85 -34.97 -13.48
C ALA A 32 -15.86 -35.96 -12.87
N ALA A 33 -15.76 -37.25 -13.20
CA ALA A 33 -16.60 -38.30 -12.62
C ALA A 33 -16.33 -38.57 -11.12
N LEU A 34 -15.17 -38.13 -10.60
CA LEU A 34 -14.82 -38.18 -9.17
C LEU A 34 -15.26 -36.90 -8.43
N ALA A 35 -15.76 -35.88 -9.13
CA ALA A 35 -16.22 -34.65 -8.50
C ALA A 35 -17.50 -34.93 -7.69
N THR A 36 -17.47 -34.58 -6.41
CA THR A 36 -18.67 -34.54 -5.56
C THR A 36 -19.21 -33.12 -5.51
N ASP A 37 -20.50 -32.97 -5.20
CA ASP A 37 -21.05 -31.65 -4.91
C ASP A 37 -20.27 -30.98 -3.79
N ALA A 38 -19.88 -29.73 -4.04
CA ALA A 38 -19.27 -28.91 -3.01
C ALA A 38 -20.28 -28.73 -1.87
N PRO A 39 -19.85 -28.83 -0.59
CA PRO A 39 -20.73 -28.52 0.52
C PRO A 39 -21.34 -27.12 0.34
N ALA A 40 -22.63 -26.96 0.63
CA ALA A 40 -23.34 -25.70 0.39
C ALA A 40 -22.66 -24.47 1.03
N ALA A 41 -21.99 -24.67 2.18
CA ALA A 41 -21.28 -23.62 2.91
C ALA A 41 -19.81 -23.42 2.48
N LEU A 42 -19.30 -24.15 1.48
CA LEU A 42 -17.90 -24.07 1.06
C LEU A 42 -17.56 -22.66 0.59
N LEU A 43 -18.39 -22.07 -0.27
CA LEU A 43 -18.18 -20.72 -0.79
C LEU A 43 -18.20 -19.64 0.30
N ASP A 44 -18.96 -19.85 1.37
CA ASP A 44 -18.97 -18.92 2.51
C ASP A 44 -17.66 -18.94 3.30
N ARG A 45 -16.92 -20.06 3.24
CA ARG A 45 -15.60 -20.21 3.86
C ARG A 45 -14.46 -19.75 2.95
N ILE A 46 -14.56 -20.03 1.65
CA ILE A 46 -13.43 -19.80 0.73
C ILE A 46 -13.51 -18.49 -0.05
N ALA A 47 -14.71 -17.94 -0.29
CA ALA A 47 -14.84 -16.72 -1.07
C ALA A 47 -14.62 -15.47 -0.22
N ALA A 48 -13.94 -14.49 -0.80
CA ALA A 48 -13.97 -13.14 -0.28
C ALA A 48 -15.28 -12.44 -0.71
N ARG A 49 -15.62 -11.37 0.00
CA ARG A 49 -16.76 -10.51 -0.28
C ARG A 49 -16.28 -9.16 -0.80
N ARG A 50 -17.03 -8.55 -1.73
CA ARG A 50 -16.78 -7.21 -2.25
C ARG A 50 -17.91 -6.23 -1.96
N VAL A 51 -17.54 -4.98 -1.77
CA VAL A 51 -18.45 -3.83 -1.74
C VAL A 51 -17.80 -2.66 -2.48
N GLN A 52 -18.62 -1.79 -3.08
CA GLN A 52 -18.20 -0.48 -3.51
C GLN A 52 -18.65 0.54 -2.47
N VAL A 53 -17.78 1.49 -2.13
CA VAL A 53 -18.05 2.48 -1.08
C VAL A 53 -17.61 3.87 -1.54
N PRO A 54 -18.22 4.94 -1.02
CA PRO A 54 -17.67 6.29 -1.18
C PRO A 54 -16.33 6.41 -0.42
N GLY A 55 -15.46 7.29 -0.89
CA GLY A 55 -14.14 7.49 -0.29
C GLY A 55 -13.45 8.75 -0.80
N PRO A 56 -12.19 8.98 -0.38
CA PRO A 56 -11.40 10.13 -0.84
C PRO A 56 -10.92 9.99 -2.29
N LEU A 57 -11.14 8.83 -2.91
CA LEU A 57 -10.88 8.56 -4.33
C LEU A 57 -12.15 7.94 -4.91
N ASP A 58 -12.43 8.24 -6.17
CA ASP A 58 -13.62 7.77 -6.87
C ASP A 58 -13.59 6.26 -7.13
N GLY A 59 -14.77 5.64 -7.10
CA GLY A 59 -14.94 4.22 -7.40
C GLY A 59 -14.16 3.31 -6.46
N LEU A 60 -14.24 3.51 -5.13
CA LEU A 60 -13.50 2.68 -4.18
C LEU A 60 -14.13 1.29 -4.04
N HIS A 61 -13.43 0.28 -4.53
CA HIS A 61 -13.77 -1.13 -4.38
C HIS A 61 -12.98 -1.75 -3.23
N VAL A 62 -13.68 -2.49 -2.36
CA VAL A 62 -13.10 -3.12 -1.18
C VAL A 62 -13.48 -4.59 -1.13
N ALA A 63 -12.47 -5.45 -0.99
CA ALA A 63 -12.64 -6.87 -0.74
C ALA A 63 -12.26 -7.21 0.70
N PHE A 64 -13.03 -8.09 1.32
CA PHE A 64 -12.82 -8.51 2.70
C PHE A 64 -13.14 -9.99 2.88
N THR A 65 -12.54 -10.55 3.91
CA THR A 65 -12.68 -11.93 4.36
C THR A 65 -13.27 -11.93 5.77
N ASP A 66 -13.49 -13.11 6.30
CA ASP A 66 -13.77 -13.37 7.71
C ASP A 66 -12.66 -12.87 8.67
N HIS A 67 -11.44 -12.66 8.15
CA HIS A 67 -10.31 -12.14 8.92
C HIS A 67 -10.15 -10.62 8.84
N GLY A 68 -10.78 -9.94 7.89
CA GLY A 68 -10.75 -8.49 7.76
C GLY A 68 -10.72 -7.97 6.32
N VAL A 69 -10.49 -6.68 6.15
CA VAL A 69 -10.34 -6.06 4.84
C VAL A 69 -9.02 -6.52 4.22
N ALA A 70 -9.09 -7.09 3.02
CA ALA A 70 -7.98 -7.77 2.38
C ALA A 70 -7.46 -7.01 1.15
N PHE A 71 -8.30 -6.21 0.48
CA PHE A 71 -7.91 -5.52 -0.74
C PHE A 71 -8.71 -4.24 -0.97
N VAL A 72 -8.05 -3.18 -1.44
CA VAL A 72 -8.65 -1.89 -1.76
C VAL A 72 -8.08 -1.37 -3.08
N ARG A 73 -8.96 -0.97 -4.01
CA ARG A 73 -8.60 -0.29 -5.26
C ARG A 73 -9.59 0.85 -5.55
N ALA A 74 -9.13 1.87 -6.26
CA ALA A 74 -9.92 3.00 -6.70
C ALA A 74 -9.70 3.23 -8.21
N GLY A 75 -10.65 3.88 -8.88
CA GLY A 75 -10.52 4.25 -10.29
C GLY A 75 -10.52 3.09 -11.29
N VAL A 76 -10.98 1.90 -10.86
CA VAL A 76 -11.11 0.69 -11.69
C VAL A 76 -12.56 0.24 -11.65
N ASP A 77 -13.00 -0.45 -12.69
CA ASP A 77 -14.33 -1.06 -12.69
C ASP A 77 -14.38 -2.36 -11.88
N GLU A 78 -15.58 -2.92 -11.72
CA GLU A 78 -15.79 -4.15 -10.94
C GLU A 78 -15.08 -5.37 -11.54
N ARG A 79 -14.98 -5.47 -12.87
CA ARG A 79 -14.37 -6.62 -13.55
C ARG A 79 -12.86 -6.59 -13.38
N GLU A 80 -12.25 -5.42 -13.57
CA GLU A 80 -10.83 -5.19 -13.33
C GLU A 80 -10.47 -5.44 -11.87
N PHE A 81 -11.23 -4.88 -10.93
CA PHE A 81 -11.06 -5.14 -9.50
C PHE A 81 -11.10 -6.65 -9.17
N ALA A 82 -12.08 -7.37 -9.71
CA ALA A 82 -12.21 -8.80 -9.50
C ALA A 82 -11.05 -9.60 -10.12
N ALA A 83 -10.58 -9.21 -11.31
CA ALA A 83 -9.45 -9.84 -11.97
C ALA A 83 -8.14 -9.66 -11.17
N GLU A 84 -7.86 -8.44 -10.72
CA GLU A 84 -6.69 -8.15 -9.88
C GLU A 84 -6.74 -8.88 -8.54
N PHE A 85 -7.90 -8.90 -7.90
CA PHE A 85 -8.09 -9.65 -6.65
C PHE A 85 -7.82 -11.15 -6.86
N ARG A 86 -8.37 -11.75 -7.92
CA ARG A 86 -8.15 -13.17 -8.24
C ARG A 86 -6.70 -13.47 -8.56
N ALA A 87 -6.04 -12.61 -9.35
CA ALA A 87 -4.62 -12.76 -9.68
C ALA A 87 -3.74 -12.73 -8.42
N ARG A 88 -4.10 -11.90 -7.43
CA ARG A 88 -3.32 -11.75 -6.20
C ARG A 88 -3.58 -12.85 -5.17
N PHE A 89 -4.84 -13.23 -4.96
CA PHE A 89 -5.24 -14.07 -3.83
C PHE A 89 -5.69 -15.47 -4.25
N ALA A 90 -5.91 -15.74 -5.54
CA ALA A 90 -6.46 -16.99 -6.05
C ALA A 90 -7.78 -17.41 -5.35
N ARG A 91 -8.61 -16.42 -4.97
CA ARG A 91 -9.88 -16.65 -4.27
C ARG A 91 -11.08 -16.15 -5.08
N PRO A 92 -12.23 -16.85 -5.01
CA PRO A 92 -13.48 -16.32 -5.52
C PRO A 92 -13.85 -15.02 -4.82
N LEU A 93 -14.50 -14.11 -5.55
CA LEU A 93 -14.97 -12.83 -5.04
C LEU A 93 -16.47 -12.70 -5.33
N LEU A 94 -17.26 -12.60 -4.28
CA LEU A 94 -18.73 -12.52 -4.34
C LEU A 94 -19.22 -11.15 -3.85
N PRO A 95 -20.33 -10.62 -4.38
CA PRO A 95 -20.89 -9.37 -3.88
C PRO A 95 -21.35 -9.56 -2.42
N ALA A 96 -21.20 -8.51 -1.60
CA ALA A 96 -21.76 -8.47 -0.26
C ALA A 96 -22.93 -7.48 -0.20
N GLY A 97 -23.99 -7.87 0.52
CA GLY A 97 -25.12 -6.97 0.79
C GLY A 97 -24.86 -5.94 1.89
N ARG A 98 -23.73 -6.03 2.62
CA ARG A 98 -23.38 -5.12 3.71
C ARG A 98 -21.89 -4.79 3.73
N THR A 99 -21.61 -3.53 4.03
CA THR A 99 -20.26 -3.01 4.24
C THR A 99 -19.70 -3.45 5.60
N PRO A 100 -18.40 -3.82 5.71
CA PRO A 100 -17.78 -4.12 6.99
C PRO A 100 -17.93 -2.98 8.00
N ALA A 101 -18.29 -3.32 9.24
CA ALA A 101 -18.39 -2.34 10.33
C ALA A 101 -17.05 -1.62 10.52
N GLY A 102 -17.10 -0.29 10.68
CA GLY A 102 -15.91 0.53 10.86
C GLY A 102 -15.16 0.91 9.58
N LEU A 103 -15.48 0.35 8.41
CA LEU A 103 -14.78 0.67 7.16
C LEU A 103 -14.91 2.16 6.78
N LEU A 104 -16.14 2.68 6.70
CA LEU A 104 -16.36 4.09 6.32
C LEU A 104 -15.76 5.08 7.35
N PRO A 105 -15.92 4.89 8.68
CA PRO A 105 -15.19 5.68 9.67
C PRO A 105 -13.67 5.61 9.51
N ALA A 106 -13.10 4.44 9.20
CA ALA A 106 -11.66 4.27 9.04
C ALA A 106 -11.14 5.02 7.80
N LEU A 107 -11.83 4.92 6.67
CA LEU A 107 -11.49 5.66 5.45
C LEU A 107 -11.57 7.18 5.65
N ARG A 108 -12.58 7.68 6.38
CA ARG A 108 -12.73 9.11 6.65
C ARG A 108 -11.67 9.64 7.62
N SER A 109 -11.49 8.96 8.75
CA SER A 109 -10.62 9.43 9.83
C SER A 109 -9.13 9.11 9.60
N GLY A 110 -8.84 8.12 8.74
CA GLY A 110 -7.50 7.54 8.60
C GLY A 110 -7.05 6.76 9.84
N ARG A 111 -7.97 6.36 10.73
CA ARG A 111 -7.71 5.55 11.93
C ARG A 111 -8.50 4.25 11.83
N LEU A 112 -7.85 3.10 12.02
CA LEU A 112 -8.52 1.79 11.92
C LEU A 112 -9.55 1.56 13.04
N GLY A 113 -9.32 2.10 14.25
CA GLY A 113 -10.15 1.81 15.42
C GLY A 113 -10.10 0.33 15.74
N GLY A 114 -11.19 -0.40 15.46
CA GLY A 114 -11.26 -1.87 15.56
C GLY A 114 -11.34 -2.61 14.23
N LEU A 115 -11.25 -1.90 13.08
CA LEU A 115 -11.31 -2.53 11.76
C LEU A 115 -10.10 -3.44 11.56
N ARG A 116 -10.35 -4.74 11.37
CA ARG A 116 -9.31 -5.74 11.10
C ARG A 116 -8.88 -5.69 9.64
N LEU A 117 -7.59 -5.84 9.42
CA LEU A 117 -6.99 -5.97 8.08
C LEU A 117 -6.47 -7.39 7.92
N ASP A 118 -6.81 -8.02 6.80
CA ASP A 118 -6.29 -9.33 6.42
C ASP A 118 -4.99 -9.16 5.65
N LEU A 119 -3.87 -9.19 6.39
CA LEU A 119 -2.52 -9.05 5.85
C LEU A 119 -1.80 -10.40 5.69
N ARG A 120 -2.55 -11.50 5.70
CA ARG A 120 -1.97 -12.84 5.47
C ARG A 120 -1.42 -12.94 4.05
N GLY A 121 -0.40 -13.78 3.88
CA GLY A 121 0.33 -13.92 2.61
C GLY A 121 1.39 -12.86 2.37
N LEU A 122 1.54 -11.87 3.26
CA LEU A 122 2.71 -11.00 3.27
C LEU A 122 3.85 -11.65 4.04
N SER A 123 5.09 -11.40 3.60
CA SER A 123 6.26 -11.73 4.41
C SER A 123 6.25 -10.95 5.74
N GLU A 124 6.98 -11.46 6.74
CA GLU A 124 7.11 -10.78 8.03
C GLU A 124 7.60 -9.33 7.87
N PHE A 125 8.57 -9.11 6.98
CA PHE A 125 9.10 -7.79 6.69
C PHE A 125 8.08 -6.86 6.01
N GLU A 126 7.33 -7.34 5.01
CA GLU A 126 6.27 -6.55 4.37
C GLU A 126 5.19 -6.17 5.38
N ALA A 127 4.76 -7.12 6.22
CA ALA A 127 3.78 -6.85 7.27
C ALA A 127 4.32 -5.83 8.30
N ALA A 128 5.61 -5.90 8.67
CA ALA A 128 6.23 -4.93 9.56
C ALA A 128 6.30 -3.52 8.95
N VAL A 129 6.63 -3.42 7.66
CA VAL A 129 6.61 -2.15 6.90
C VAL A 129 5.22 -1.54 6.89
N LEU A 130 4.18 -2.32 6.57
CA LEU A 130 2.81 -1.83 6.53
C LEU A 130 2.29 -1.42 7.92
N ARG A 131 2.61 -2.18 8.97
CA ARG A 131 2.30 -1.82 10.36
C ARG A 131 2.97 -0.51 10.77
N ALA A 132 4.26 -0.32 10.46
CA ALA A 132 4.96 0.93 10.73
C ALA A 132 4.32 2.12 9.98
N THR A 133 3.92 1.93 8.73
CA THR A 133 3.21 2.98 7.97
C THR A 133 1.85 3.31 8.56
N ALA A 134 1.12 2.33 9.09
CA ALA A 134 -0.17 2.55 9.75
C ALA A 134 -0.06 3.45 10.99
N THR A 135 1.12 3.61 11.60
CA THR A 135 1.30 4.51 12.74
C THR A 135 1.53 5.97 12.35
N ILE A 136 1.66 6.30 11.06
CA ILE A 136 1.88 7.68 10.61
C ILE A 136 0.54 8.44 10.72
N PRO A 137 0.44 9.46 11.59
CA PRO A 137 -0.84 10.16 11.79
C PRO A 137 -1.28 10.92 10.53
N ARG A 138 -2.60 11.11 10.41
CA ARG A 138 -3.18 12.03 9.41
C ARG A 138 -2.52 13.40 9.49
N GLY A 139 -2.22 13.99 8.33
CA GLY A 139 -1.58 15.30 8.23
C GLY A 139 -0.09 15.30 8.56
N GLN A 140 0.52 14.11 8.60
CA GLN A 140 1.97 13.95 8.77
C GLN A 140 2.53 13.00 7.70
N THR A 141 3.80 13.19 7.39
CA THR A 141 4.55 12.35 6.45
C THR A 141 5.84 11.82 7.06
N ARG A 142 6.32 10.68 6.57
CA ARG A 142 7.62 10.12 6.96
C ARG A 142 8.38 9.63 5.74
N PRO A 143 9.72 9.71 5.73
CA PRO A 143 10.48 9.20 4.60
C PRO A 143 10.50 7.67 4.58
N TYR A 144 10.73 7.06 3.41
CA TYR A 144 10.90 5.60 3.29
C TYR A 144 11.93 5.02 4.27
N ALA A 145 13.02 5.77 4.53
CA ALA A 145 14.04 5.38 5.49
C ALA A 145 13.53 5.29 6.94
N TRP A 146 12.53 6.10 7.29
CA TRP A 146 11.86 6.02 8.58
C TRP A 146 11.07 4.72 8.70
N VAL A 147 10.32 4.35 7.66
CA VAL A 147 9.51 3.12 7.64
C VAL A 147 10.41 1.89 7.74
N ALA A 148 11.48 1.83 6.95
CA ALA A 148 12.44 0.73 7.00
C ALA A 148 13.07 0.56 8.40
N ARG A 149 13.38 1.68 9.06
CA ARG A 149 13.88 1.69 10.44
C ARG A 149 12.85 1.21 11.45
N GLN A 150 11.61 1.67 11.36
CA GLN A 150 10.53 1.22 12.25
C GLN A 150 10.16 -0.25 12.03
N ALA A 151 10.39 -0.78 10.82
CA ALA A 151 10.25 -2.19 10.48
C ALA A 151 11.45 -3.04 10.92
N GLY A 152 12.40 -2.49 11.70
CA GLY A 152 13.56 -3.22 12.23
C GLY A 152 14.68 -3.49 11.20
N ARG A 153 14.57 -2.97 9.97
CA ARG A 153 15.58 -3.17 8.91
C ARG A 153 16.02 -1.83 8.30
N PRO A 154 16.80 -0.99 9.02
CA PRO A 154 17.11 0.38 8.59
C PRO A 154 17.78 0.50 7.21
N LYS A 155 18.54 -0.52 6.78
CA LYS A 155 19.21 -0.56 5.48
C LYS A 155 18.28 -0.96 4.32
N ALA A 156 17.09 -1.49 4.60
CA ALA A 156 16.16 -2.05 3.62
C ALA A 156 15.20 -1.00 3.00
N VAL A 157 15.68 0.21 2.73
CA VAL A 157 14.83 1.34 2.27
C VAL A 157 14.14 1.04 0.93
N ARG A 158 14.87 0.47 -0.03
CA ARG A 158 14.32 0.08 -1.34
C ARG A 158 13.26 -1.00 -1.19
N ALA A 159 13.53 -2.03 -0.39
CA ALA A 159 12.60 -3.12 -0.13
C ALA A 159 11.33 -2.63 0.58
N ALA A 160 11.45 -1.69 1.53
CA ALA A 160 10.30 -1.04 2.14
C ALA A 160 9.45 -0.27 1.11
N GLY A 161 10.09 0.43 0.16
CA GLY A 161 9.41 1.05 -0.96
C GLY A 161 8.63 0.05 -1.82
N SER A 162 9.23 -1.09 -2.17
CA SER A 162 8.56 -2.17 -2.90
C SER A 162 7.37 -2.76 -2.13
N ALA A 163 7.52 -3.00 -0.83
CA ALA A 163 6.44 -3.47 0.04
C ALA A 163 5.26 -2.48 0.08
N LEU A 164 5.54 -1.18 0.19
CA LEU A 164 4.51 -0.13 0.15
C LEU A 164 3.82 -0.03 -1.20
N GLY A 165 4.54 -0.22 -2.30
CA GLY A 165 3.97 -0.27 -3.65
C GLY A 165 3.04 -1.46 -3.86
N ARG A 166 3.22 -2.54 -3.10
CA ARG A 166 2.37 -3.74 -3.09
C ARG A 166 1.36 -3.77 -1.95
N ASN A 167 1.17 -2.64 -1.25
CA ASN A 167 0.18 -2.51 -0.19
C ASN A 167 -1.20 -2.94 -0.72
N PRO A 168 -1.81 -4.02 -0.19
CA PRO A 168 -3.10 -4.49 -0.67
C PRO A 168 -4.25 -3.58 -0.22
N VAL A 169 -4.06 -2.79 0.83
CA VAL A 169 -5.10 -1.98 1.48
C VAL A 169 -4.69 -0.50 1.58
N PRO A 170 -4.41 0.18 0.44
CA PRO A 170 -4.16 1.62 0.44
C PRO A 170 -5.31 2.40 1.07
N LEU A 171 -5.05 3.63 1.51
CA LEU A 171 -5.92 4.49 2.32
C LEU A 171 -6.12 4.00 3.77
N LEU A 172 -6.38 2.71 3.98
CA LEU A 172 -6.45 2.11 5.32
C LEU A 172 -5.06 1.98 5.93
N ILE A 173 -4.10 1.47 5.15
CA ILE A 173 -2.68 1.64 5.42
C ILE A 173 -2.19 2.80 4.56
N PRO A 174 -1.80 3.94 5.18
CA PRO A 174 -1.67 5.21 4.48
C PRO A 174 -0.30 5.35 3.81
N CYS A 175 0.00 4.50 2.81
CA CYS A 175 1.27 4.56 2.08
C CYS A 175 1.45 5.87 1.29
N HIS A 176 0.38 6.65 1.05
CA HIS A 176 0.48 8.03 0.55
C HIS A 176 1.18 8.99 1.52
N ARG A 177 1.21 8.69 2.84
CA ARG A 177 1.95 9.47 3.85
C ARG A 177 3.46 9.20 3.85
N VAL A 178 3.94 8.27 3.02
CA VAL A 178 5.37 7.96 2.91
C VAL A 178 5.99 8.71 1.73
N THR A 179 6.98 9.54 2.00
CA THR A 179 7.62 10.45 1.02
C THR A 179 9.10 10.15 0.84
N ARG A 180 9.77 10.88 -0.07
CA ARG A 180 11.23 10.88 -0.14
C ARG A 180 11.82 11.63 1.07
N SER A 181 13.13 11.53 1.27
CA SER A 181 13.83 12.17 2.40
C SER A 181 13.72 13.70 2.40
N ASP A 182 13.56 14.29 1.22
CA ASP A 182 13.33 15.73 1.03
C ASP A 182 11.87 16.14 1.22
N GLY A 183 10.98 15.19 1.56
CA GLY A 183 9.55 15.43 1.71
C GLY A 183 8.75 15.40 0.41
N SER A 184 9.39 15.32 -0.75
CA SER A 184 8.68 15.26 -2.04
C SER A 184 7.83 13.99 -2.17
N PRO A 185 6.63 14.09 -2.80
CA PRO A 185 5.79 12.92 -3.07
C PRO A 185 6.49 11.93 -4.00
N GLY A 186 6.66 10.69 -3.54
CA GLY A 186 7.12 9.57 -4.37
C GLY A 186 6.00 8.97 -5.23
N GLN A 187 6.28 7.87 -5.92
CA GLN A 187 5.27 7.10 -6.65
C GLN A 187 4.17 6.56 -5.71
N TYR A 188 3.00 6.30 -6.29
CA TYR A 188 1.81 5.80 -5.58
C TYR A 188 0.98 4.90 -6.48
N VAL A 189 0.31 3.90 -5.89
CA VAL A 189 -0.48 2.91 -6.64
C VAL A 189 -1.62 3.56 -7.44
N PHE A 190 -2.14 4.69 -6.97
CA PHE A 190 -3.19 5.47 -7.66
C PHE A 190 -2.62 6.70 -8.41
N GLY A 191 -1.31 6.75 -8.63
CA GLY A 191 -0.63 7.86 -9.31
C GLY A 191 -0.22 9.01 -8.40
N ALA A 192 0.74 9.82 -8.88
CA ALA A 192 1.33 10.91 -8.11
C ALA A 192 0.32 12.02 -7.76
N SER A 193 -0.55 12.38 -8.71
CA SER A 193 -1.59 13.40 -8.49
C SER A 193 -2.55 13.00 -7.36
N ALA A 194 -3.00 11.75 -7.33
CA ALA A 194 -3.84 11.23 -6.24
C ALA A 194 -3.14 11.31 -4.88
N LYS A 195 -1.84 10.99 -4.83
CA LYS A 195 -1.04 11.09 -3.59
C LYS A 195 -0.96 12.52 -3.08
N GLU A 196 -0.69 13.47 -3.98
CA GLU A 196 -0.66 14.89 -3.64
C GLU A 196 -2.02 15.41 -3.17
N GLY A 197 -3.10 15.06 -3.88
CA GLY A 197 -4.46 15.42 -3.50
C GLY A 197 -4.83 14.89 -2.10
N LEU A 198 -4.49 13.63 -1.81
CA LEU A 198 -4.69 13.04 -0.49
C LEU A 198 -3.88 13.76 0.59
N LEU A 199 -2.61 14.07 0.35
CA LEU A 199 -1.77 14.79 1.32
C LEU A 199 -2.32 16.19 1.61
N ARG A 200 -2.73 16.94 0.58
CA ARG A 200 -3.34 18.26 0.74
C ARG A 200 -4.67 18.19 1.49
N ALA A 201 -5.52 17.20 1.18
CA ALA A 201 -6.78 16.96 1.91
C ALA A 201 -6.57 16.55 3.38
N GLU A 202 -5.36 16.10 3.75
CA GLU A 202 -4.95 15.84 5.12
C GLU A 202 -4.27 17.05 5.80
N ASP A 203 -4.32 18.24 5.19
CA ASP A 203 -3.69 19.47 5.68
C ASP A 203 -2.15 19.40 5.75
N VAL A 204 -1.53 18.65 4.84
CA VAL A 204 -0.07 18.68 4.65
C VAL A 204 0.27 19.84 3.73
N ASP A 205 1.02 20.81 4.27
CA ASP A 205 1.57 21.94 3.52
C ASP A 205 2.80 21.48 2.70
N LEU A 206 2.54 21.02 1.47
CA LEU A 206 3.58 20.52 0.57
C LEU A 206 4.52 21.63 0.11
N ASP A 207 4.03 22.87 0.02
CA ASP A 207 4.81 24.02 -0.46
C ASP A 207 5.82 24.46 0.60
N ALA A 208 5.42 24.50 1.88
CA ALA A 208 6.33 24.74 2.99
C ALA A 208 7.40 23.63 3.10
N VAL A 209 7.01 22.35 2.95
CA VAL A 209 7.96 21.24 2.96
C VAL A 209 8.98 21.37 1.82
N ALA A 210 8.52 21.70 0.61
CA ALA A 210 9.41 21.96 -0.53
C ALA A 210 10.30 23.20 -0.30
N GLY A 211 9.80 24.24 0.37
CA GLY A 211 10.58 25.39 0.80
C GLY A 211 11.75 25.00 1.70
N PHE A 212 11.48 24.26 2.77
CA PHE A 212 12.53 23.76 3.66
C PHE A 212 13.56 22.91 2.93
N ALA A 213 13.12 22.04 2.02
CA ALA A 213 14.02 21.19 1.24
C ALA A 213 14.98 22.01 0.35
N ARG A 214 14.49 23.09 -0.28
CA ARG A 214 15.33 24.02 -1.08
C ARG A 214 16.38 24.74 -0.23
N GLU A 215 16.06 25.01 1.03
CA GLU A 215 16.99 25.58 2.02
C GLU A 215 17.91 24.52 2.66
N GLY A 216 17.77 23.25 2.29
CA GLY A 216 18.53 22.13 2.88
C GLY A 216 18.13 21.80 4.32
N VAL A 217 16.91 22.19 4.71
CA VAL A 217 16.30 21.93 6.01
C VAL A 217 15.36 20.72 5.89
N PHE A 218 15.67 19.65 6.60
CA PHE A 218 14.88 18.41 6.59
C PHE A 218 14.30 18.07 7.96
N PHE A 219 14.72 18.80 8.99
CA PHE A 219 14.26 18.67 10.37
C PHE A 219 14.08 20.05 10.99
N LEU A 220 13.11 20.17 11.88
CA LEU A 220 12.79 21.40 12.60
C LEU A 220 12.97 21.18 14.11
N GLY A 221 13.77 22.03 14.75
CA GLY A 221 13.93 22.09 16.20
C GLY A 221 13.19 23.28 16.82
N SER A 222 12.75 23.11 18.06
CA SER A 222 12.23 24.19 18.91
C SER A 222 13.29 24.56 19.95
N ASP A 223 13.78 25.79 19.93
CA ASP A 223 14.79 26.28 20.90
C ASP A 223 14.25 26.39 22.33
N THR A 224 12.93 26.51 22.50
CA THR A 224 12.27 26.50 23.82
C THR A 224 12.16 25.12 24.45
N THR A 225 12.04 24.05 23.66
CA THR A 225 11.86 22.68 24.18
C THR A 225 13.10 21.81 24.03
N GLY A 226 14.02 22.21 23.15
CA GLY A 226 15.17 21.41 22.73
C GLY A 226 14.79 20.16 21.95
N ILE A 227 13.62 20.11 21.29
CA ILE A 227 13.14 18.93 20.56
C ILE A 227 13.30 19.12 19.06
N VAL A 228 13.89 18.13 18.36
CA VAL A 228 13.96 18.09 16.89
C VAL A 228 12.93 17.11 16.29
N CYS A 229 12.28 17.52 15.20
CA CYS A 229 11.16 16.84 14.57
C CYS A 229 11.29 16.77 13.04
N TYR A 230 10.49 15.90 12.40
CA TYR A 230 10.18 16.05 10.98
C TYR A 230 9.28 17.28 10.73
N PRO A 231 9.35 17.95 9.58
CA PRO A 231 8.62 19.20 9.33
C PRO A 231 7.09 19.08 9.46
N THR A 232 6.53 17.93 9.07
CA THR A 232 5.09 17.65 9.16
C THR A 232 4.67 17.06 10.50
N CYS A 233 5.57 16.94 11.48
CA CYS A 233 5.21 16.51 12.83
C CYS A 233 4.22 17.51 13.45
N GLY A 234 3.19 17.01 14.15
CA GLY A 234 2.24 17.88 14.85
C GLY A 234 2.90 18.82 15.87
N ASP A 235 3.98 18.39 16.51
CA ASP A 235 4.74 19.24 17.43
C ASP A 235 5.54 20.31 16.67
N ALA A 236 6.16 19.95 15.53
CA ALA A 236 6.89 20.89 14.68
C ALA A 236 6.00 22.00 14.12
N ARG A 237 4.78 21.64 13.69
CA ARG A 237 3.79 22.58 13.14
C ARG A 237 3.35 23.66 14.13
N ARG A 238 3.49 23.43 15.44
CA ARG A 238 3.14 24.39 16.50
C ARG A 238 4.31 25.30 16.91
N ILE A 239 5.52 25.05 16.40
CA ILE A 239 6.68 25.91 16.69
C ILE A 239 6.49 27.24 15.98
N THR A 240 6.45 28.33 16.74
CA THR A 240 6.40 29.68 16.17
C THR A 240 7.68 29.98 15.39
N PRO A 241 7.64 30.79 14.31
CA PRO A 241 8.82 31.06 13.49
C PRO A 241 10.05 31.55 14.28
N ALA A 242 9.84 32.40 15.30
CA ALA A 242 10.93 32.93 16.13
C ALA A 242 11.73 31.83 16.88
N HIS A 243 11.05 30.75 17.28
CA HIS A 243 11.62 29.65 18.06
C HIS A 243 11.99 28.43 17.20
N ARG A 244 11.84 28.54 15.88
CA ARG A 244 12.11 27.45 14.94
C ARG A 244 13.56 27.49 14.49
N ARG A 245 14.23 26.34 14.50
CA ARG A 245 15.58 26.15 13.96
C ARG A 245 15.58 25.01 12.96
N GLY A 246 16.22 25.21 11.81
CA GLY A 246 16.30 24.21 10.74
C GLY A 246 17.58 23.38 10.83
N PHE A 247 17.47 22.07 10.55
CA PHE A 247 18.62 21.17 10.52
C PHE A 247 18.58 20.27 9.28
N ARG A 248 19.77 19.97 8.75
CA ARG A 248 19.94 19.03 7.63
C ARG A 248 19.89 17.58 8.08
N THR A 249 20.43 17.26 9.25
CA THR A 249 20.48 15.91 9.81
C THR A 249 20.08 15.93 11.29
N VAL A 250 19.61 14.79 11.80
CA VAL A 250 19.33 14.64 13.24
C VAL A 250 20.60 14.80 14.06
N ALA A 251 21.73 14.24 13.59
CA ALA A 251 23.02 14.35 14.27
C ALA A 251 23.49 15.80 14.43
N ALA A 252 23.24 16.67 13.43
CA ALA A 252 23.55 18.10 13.54
C ALA A 252 22.69 18.79 14.60
N ALA A 253 21.42 18.39 14.74
CA ALA A 253 20.55 18.91 15.80
C ALA A 253 21.01 18.42 17.18
N GLU A 254 21.41 17.15 17.30
CA GLU A 254 21.93 16.58 18.55
C GLU A 254 23.23 17.26 19.00
N ALA A 255 24.16 17.50 18.07
CA ALA A 255 25.37 18.27 18.35
C ALA A 255 25.07 19.72 18.81
N ALA A 256 23.93 20.28 18.41
CA ALA A 256 23.44 21.59 18.84
C ALA A 256 22.59 21.53 20.13
N GLY A 257 22.52 20.38 20.80
CA GLY A 257 21.82 20.22 22.09
C GLY A 257 20.34 19.82 21.98
N TYR A 258 19.84 19.47 20.79
CA TYR A 258 18.46 19.04 20.61
C TYR A 258 18.33 17.52 20.79
N ARG A 259 17.20 17.07 21.33
CA ARG A 259 16.86 15.64 21.44
C ARG A 259 15.79 15.23 20.42
N PRO A 260 15.87 14.03 19.82
CA PRO A 260 14.85 13.56 18.90
C PRO A 260 13.46 13.46 19.52
N CYS A 261 12.44 13.92 18.79
CA CYS A 261 11.05 13.82 19.20
C CYS A 261 10.60 12.36 19.34
N LEU A 262 10.00 12.00 20.49
CA LEU A 262 9.48 10.65 20.74
C LEU A 262 8.21 10.33 19.94
N ARG A 263 7.48 11.35 19.45
CA ARG A 263 6.28 11.18 18.62
C ARG A 263 6.61 10.91 17.17
N CYS A 264 7.41 11.77 16.52
CA CYS A 264 7.77 11.58 15.12
C CYS A 264 9.01 10.71 14.90
N ARG A 265 9.78 10.44 15.96
CA ARG A 265 10.94 9.54 15.98
C ARG A 265 11.92 9.82 14.85
N PRO A 266 12.46 11.05 14.72
CA PRO A 266 13.46 11.34 13.71
C PRO A 266 14.75 10.62 14.10
N GLY A 267 15.21 9.68 13.28
CA GLY A 267 16.43 8.89 13.56
C GLY A 267 16.28 7.74 14.57
N LEU A 268 15.23 7.73 15.40
CA LEU A 268 14.96 6.67 16.39
C LEU A 268 14.25 5.45 15.78
N ALA A 269 14.59 4.24 16.23
CA ALA A 269 13.79 3.03 16.00
C ALA A 269 12.71 2.87 17.09
N VAL A 270 11.67 2.07 16.84
CA VAL A 270 10.80 1.60 17.94
C VAL A 270 11.64 0.67 18.81
N PRO A 271 11.64 0.80 20.15
CA PRO A 271 12.17 -0.23 21.02
C PRO A 271 11.47 -1.56 20.72
N ALA A 272 12.22 -2.66 20.69
CA ALA A 272 11.67 -4.00 20.47
C ALA A 272 10.69 -4.38 21.59
#